data_AF-A0A3D4YJX0-F1
#
_entry.id   AF-A0A3D4YJX0-F1
#
_cell.length_a   1.000
_cell.length_b   1.000
_cell.length_c   1.000
_cell.angle_alpha   90.00
_cell.angle_beta   90.00
_cell.angle_gamma   90.00
#
_symmetry.space_group_name_H-M   'P 1'
#
loop_
_entity.id
_entity.type
_entity.pdbx_description
1 polymer ?
#
loop_
_entity_poly.entity_id
_entity_poly.type
_entity_poly.pdbx_seq_one_letter_code
_entity_poly.pdbx_strand_id
1 'polypeptide(L)'
;MSSPRTQQALERLADLTPRQIVEELDRYIVGQGDAKKAVAIALRNRWRRQRAPDAIRDEISPNNIILVGPTGVGKTEIARRLARLVGAPFVKVEASKFTEVGYVGRDVESMVRDLVESAINMVRGERETEVNEVAKQKVEERLLDLLLPTPPDIKQSAHNPTAAAGGGAHLFVVSPAGSVSSETDATEVRYKRTREKLKQLLIDGQLDEREIEIEVTQQTPVMFDMMVPQGAPEGMDNLSEMLQDMLPKRKKKRT
;
A
#
# COMPACT_ATOMS: atom_id res chain seq x y z
N MET A 1 -12.21 -16.31 -5.67
CA MET A 1 -10.92 -16.43 -6.38
C MET A 1 -9.81 -16.16 -5.37
N SER A 2 -8.77 -16.99 -5.31
CA SER A 2 -7.63 -16.79 -4.41
C SER A 2 -6.82 -15.55 -4.82
N SER A 3 -6.41 -14.74 -3.84
CA SER A 3 -5.61 -13.54 -4.08
C SER A 3 -4.27 -13.89 -4.75
N PRO A 4 -3.72 -13.03 -5.65
CA PRO A 4 -2.39 -13.23 -6.23
C PRO A 4 -1.30 -13.50 -5.20
N ARG A 5 -1.39 -12.86 -4.03
CA ARG A 5 -0.49 -13.09 -2.89
C ARG A 5 -0.63 -14.52 -2.34
N THR A 6 -1.86 -14.99 -2.20
CA THR A 6 -2.12 -16.36 -1.75
C THR A 6 -1.52 -17.35 -2.75
N GLN A 7 -1.63 -17.08 -4.05
CA GLN A 7 -1.02 -17.92 -5.09
C GLN A 7 0.52 -17.91 -4.99
N GLN A 8 1.15 -16.73 -4.87
CA GLN A 8 2.62 -16.63 -4.68
C GLN A 8 3.09 -17.33 -3.39
N ALA A 9 2.37 -17.19 -2.28
CA ALA A 9 2.70 -17.89 -1.05
C ALA A 9 2.58 -19.42 -1.22
N LEU A 10 1.62 -19.89 -2.02
CA LEU A 10 1.44 -21.31 -2.32
C LEU A 10 2.44 -21.86 -3.31
N GLU A 11 2.91 -21.06 -4.26
CA GLU A 11 4.04 -21.37 -5.13
C GLU A 11 5.31 -21.51 -4.31
N ARG A 12 5.61 -20.54 -3.43
CA ARG A 12 6.72 -20.65 -2.47
C ARG A 12 6.64 -21.91 -1.62
N LEU A 13 5.44 -22.31 -1.18
CA LEU A 13 5.21 -23.55 -0.45
C LEU A 13 5.32 -24.81 -1.31
N ALA A 14 5.07 -24.72 -2.61
CA ALA A 14 5.20 -25.83 -3.55
C ALA A 14 6.66 -26.28 -3.65
N ASP A 15 7.56 -25.31 -3.72
CA ASP A 15 9.00 -25.52 -3.86
C ASP A 15 9.67 -25.99 -2.57
N LEU A 16 9.02 -25.75 -1.42
CA LEU A 16 9.55 -26.11 -0.11
C LEU A 16 9.11 -27.53 0.31
N THR A 17 10.06 -28.47 0.24
CA THR A 17 9.95 -29.78 0.87
C THR A 17 10.13 -29.69 2.40
N PRO A 18 9.64 -30.67 3.18
CA PRO A 18 9.85 -30.68 4.62
C PRO A 18 11.33 -30.59 5.04
N ARG A 19 12.25 -31.16 4.25
CA ARG A 19 13.70 -31.06 4.50
C ARG A 19 14.21 -29.63 4.32
N GLN A 20 13.84 -28.97 3.23
CA GLN A 20 14.22 -27.57 2.99
C GLN A 20 13.63 -26.61 4.02
N ILE A 21 12.41 -26.87 4.51
CA ILE A 21 11.82 -26.07 5.61
C ILE A 21 12.66 -26.22 6.88
N VAL A 22 13.10 -27.44 7.21
CA VAL A 22 13.97 -27.67 8.37
C VAL A 22 15.31 -26.97 8.19
N GLU A 23 15.94 -27.09 7.02
CA GLU A 23 17.21 -26.41 6.70
C GLU A 23 17.10 -24.88 6.81
N GLU A 24 15.98 -24.30 6.39
CA GLU A 24 15.76 -22.85 6.55
C GLU A 24 15.58 -22.46 8.02
N LEU A 25 14.89 -23.30 8.81
CA LEU A 25 14.75 -23.10 10.25
C LEU A 25 16.08 -23.29 11.00
N ASP A 26 16.97 -24.16 10.50
CA ASP A 26 18.30 -24.40 11.08
C ASP A 26 19.19 -23.15 11.04
N ARG A 27 18.96 -22.22 10.10
CA ARG A 27 19.70 -20.94 10.03
C ARG A 27 19.45 -20.02 11.22
N TYR A 28 18.33 -20.20 11.93
CA TYR A 28 17.88 -19.29 12.98
C TYR A 28 17.69 -19.97 14.34
N ILE A 29 17.37 -21.26 14.35
CA ILE A 29 17.12 -22.03 15.57
C ILE A 29 18.19 -23.11 15.67
N VAL A 30 18.91 -23.20 16.77
CA VAL A 30 19.89 -24.27 16.99
C VAL A 30 19.22 -25.47 17.67
N GLY A 31 19.45 -26.68 17.17
CA GLY A 31 18.86 -27.92 17.71
C GLY A 31 17.35 -28.06 17.43
N GLN A 32 16.59 -28.66 18.36
CA GLN A 32 15.12 -28.82 18.26
C GLN A 32 14.62 -29.54 17.00
N GLY A 33 15.34 -30.58 16.54
CA GLY A 33 15.06 -31.28 15.28
C GLY A 33 13.62 -31.82 15.17
N ASP A 34 13.09 -32.42 16.23
CA ASP A 34 11.73 -32.97 16.24
C ASP A 34 10.67 -31.88 16.08
N ALA A 35 10.83 -30.74 16.76
CA ALA A 35 9.93 -29.61 16.65
C ALA A 35 9.95 -29.02 15.23
N LYS A 36 11.14 -28.85 14.64
CA LYS A 36 11.30 -28.38 13.24
C LYS A 36 10.65 -29.33 12.24
N LYS A 37 10.86 -30.63 12.41
CA LYS A 37 10.25 -31.66 11.57
C LYS A 37 8.73 -31.65 11.68
N ALA A 38 8.19 -31.53 12.89
CA ALA A 38 6.74 -31.48 13.12
C ALA A 38 6.10 -30.26 12.42
N VAL A 39 6.69 -29.07 12.57
CA VAL A 39 6.18 -27.85 11.91
C VAL A 39 6.32 -27.91 10.39
N ALA A 40 7.42 -28.48 9.88
CA ALA A 40 7.63 -28.65 8.46
C ALA A 40 6.59 -29.59 7.82
N ILE A 41 6.25 -30.69 8.50
CA ILE A 41 5.21 -31.62 8.06
C ILE A 41 3.85 -30.94 8.08
N ALA A 42 3.50 -30.25 9.17
CA ALA A 42 2.22 -29.54 9.28
C ALA A 42 2.05 -28.50 8.16
N LEU A 43 3.11 -27.76 7.85
CA LEU A 43 3.11 -26.78 6.77
C LEU A 43 2.95 -27.45 5.40
N ARG A 44 3.68 -28.54 5.13
CA ARG A 44 3.55 -29.29 3.88
C ARG A 44 2.16 -29.92 3.72
N ASN A 45 1.55 -30.37 4.81
CA ASN A 45 0.19 -30.89 4.81
C ASN A 45 -0.84 -29.82 4.41
N ARG A 46 -0.61 -28.55 4.79
CA ARG A 46 -1.45 -27.43 4.34
C ARG A 46 -1.44 -27.27 2.82
N TRP A 47 -0.27 -27.36 2.20
CA TRP A 47 -0.14 -27.34 0.74
C TRP A 47 -0.80 -28.56 0.09
N ARG A 48 -0.60 -29.76 0.67
CA ARG A 48 -1.22 -31.00 0.19
C ARG A 48 -2.75 -30.92 0.22
N ARG A 49 -3.32 -30.37 1.30
CA ARG A 49 -4.77 -30.17 1.45
C ARG A 49 -5.34 -29.34 0.30
N GLN A 50 -4.67 -28.27 -0.11
CA GLN A 50 -5.17 -27.42 -1.20
C GLN A 50 -5.15 -28.10 -2.57
N ARG A 51 -4.30 -29.11 -2.74
CA ARG A 51 -4.26 -29.96 -3.95
C ARG A 51 -5.15 -31.19 -3.85
N ALA A 52 -5.79 -31.42 -2.70
CA ALA A 52 -6.74 -32.50 -2.55
C ALA A 52 -8.01 -32.20 -3.37
N PRO A 53 -8.69 -33.22 -3.91
CA PRO A 53 -10.00 -33.07 -4.52
C PRO A 53 -10.99 -32.36 -3.60
N ASP A 54 -11.87 -31.54 -4.16
CA ASP A 54 -12.78 -30.70 -3.37
C ASP A 54 -13.64 -31.52 -2.40
N ALA A 55 -14.05 -32.74 -2.79
CA ALA A 55 -14.83 -33.66 -1.97
C ALA A 55 -14.20 -34.01 -0.61
N ILE A 56 -12.86 -34.10 -0.54
CA ILE A 56 -12.15 -34.45 0.70
C ILE A 56 -11.45 -33.25 1.34
N ARG A 57 -11.38 -32.10 0.65
CA ARG A 57 -10.60 -30.94 1.11
C ARG A 57 -11.16 -30.37 2.41
N ASP A 58 -12.48 -30.40 2.57
CA ASP A 58 -13.17 -29.85 3.75
C ASP A 58 -13.13 -30.82 4.94
N GLU A 59 -12.99 -32.11 4.69
CA GLU A 59 -12.81 -33.14 5.72
C GLU A 59 -11.41 -33.13 6.34
N ILE A 60 -10.40 -32.63 5.61
CA ILE A 60 -9.02 -32.54 6.10
C ILE A 60 -8.88 -31.35 7.05
N SER A 61 -8.90 -31.65 8.35
CA SER A 61 -8.64 -30.67 9.41
C SER A 61 -7.17 -30.21 9.43
N PRO A 62 -6.88 -28.94 9.79
CA PRO A 62 -5.51 -28.48 10.01
C PRO A 62 -4.82 -29.24 11.16
N ASN A 63 -3.55 -29.59 10.97
CA ASN A 63 -2.73 -30.17 12.03
C ASN A 63 -2.22 -29.08 12.97
N ASN A 64 -2.97 -28.81 14.04
CA ASN A 64 -2.53 -27.92 15.10
C ASN A 64 -1.34 -28.54 15.85
N ILE A 65 -0.41 -27.70 16.32
CA ILE A 65 0.86 -28.13 16.92
C ILE A 65 0.92 -27.66 18.36
N ILE A 66 1.25 -28.57 19.28
CA ILE A 66 1.54 -28.26 20.66
C ILE A 66 3.05 -28.45 20.88
N LEU A 67 3.76 -27.36 21.19
CA LEU A 67 5.19 -27.39 21.52
C LEU A 67 5.37 -27.44 23.03
N VAL A 68 5.92 -28.53 23.54
CA VAL A 68 6.17 -28.75 24.97
C VAL A 68 7.67 -28.64 25.26
N GLY A 69 8.04 -27.89 26.31
CA GLY A 69 9.43 -27.76 26.75
C GLY A 69 9.64 -26.57 27.68
N PRO A 70 10.85 -26.37 28.24
CA PRO A 70 11.14 -25.24 29.13
C PRO A 70 11.13 -23.90 28.39
N THR A 71 11.07 -22.79 29.12
CA THR A 71 11.17 -21.44 28.52
C THR A 71 12.55 -21.24 27.89
N GLY A 72 12.67 -20.33 26.92
CA GLY A 72 13.95 -19.99 26.30
C GLY A 72 14.49 -20.95 25.21
N VAL A 73 13.93 -22.16 25.05
CA VAL A 73 14.42 -23.14 24.04
C VAL A 73 14.04 -22.85 22.58
N GLY A 74 13.41 -21.71 22.30
CA GLY A 74 13.07 -21.30 20.92
C GLY A 74 11.68 -21.69 20.41
N LYS A 75 10.75 -22.17 21.27
CA LYS A 75 9.37 -22.51 20.86
C LYS A 75 8.67 -21.40 20.05
N THR A 76 8.69 -20.18 20.60
CA THR A 76 8.09 -19.01 19.96
C THR A 76 8.85 -18.59 18.70
N GLU A 77 10.16 -18.80 18.67
CA GLU A 77 11.00 -18.43 17.52
C GLU A 77 10.75 -19.38 16.34
N ILE A 78 10.56 -20.68 16.59
CA ILE A 78 10.14 -21.64 15.55
C ILE A 78 8.83 -21.17 14.89
N ALA A 79 7.82 -20.82 15.67
CA ALA A 79 6.53 -20.35 15.14
C ALA A 79 6.66 -19.03 14.37
N ARG A 80 7.42 -18.07 14.91
CA ARG A 80 7.68 -16.76 14.28
C ARG A 80 8.42 -16.91 12.96
N ARG A 81 9.47 -17.74 12.91
CA ARG A 81 10.27 -18.00 11.71
C ARG A 81 9.48 -18.73 10.65
N LEU A 82 8.69 -19.73 11.05
CA LEU A 82 7.79 -20.43 10.15
C LEU A 82 6.81 -19.46 9.47
N ALA A 83 6.19 -18.55 10.22
CA ALA A 83 5.27 -17.58 9.66
C ALA A 83 5.95 -16.62 8.67
N ARG A 84 7.16 -16.14 8.98
CA ARG A 84 7.96 -15.31 8.08
C ARG A 84 8.36 -16.04 6.79
N LEU A 85 8.79 -17.28 6.90
CA LEU A 85 9.19 -18.11 5.76
C LEU A 85 8.08 -18.22 4.71
N VAL A 86 6.83 -18.34 5.17
CA VAL A 86 5.67 -18.54 4.30
C VAL A 86 4.90 -17.25 4.02
N GLY A 87 5.38 -16.11 4.53
CA GLY A 87 4.72 -14.80 4.39
C GLY A 87 3.31 -14.77 4.99
N ALA A 88 3.08 -15.49 6.09
CA ALA A 88 1.78 -15.54 6.78
C ALA A 88 1.70 -14.53 7.93
N PRO A 89 0.50 -13.96 8.19
CA PRO A 89 0.27 -13.12 9.37
C PRO A 89 0.50 -13.93 10.65
N PHE A 90 1.03 -13.27 11.68
CA PHE A 90 1.44 -13.90 12.92
C PHE A 90 1.14 -13.02 14.13
N VAL A 91 0.48 -13.61 15.13
CA VAL A 91 0.20 -12.97 16.41
C VAL A 91 0.69 -13.88 17.55
N LYS A 92 1.32 -13.29 18.56
CA LYS A 92 1.68 -13.98 19.82
C LYS A 92 0.68 -13.54 20.88
N VAL A 93 -0.05 -14.48 21.45
CA VAL A 93 -0.98 -14.21 22.56
C VAL A 93 -0.64 -15.08 23.76
N GLU A 94 -0.91 -14.58 24.96
CA GLU A 94 -0.70 -15.29 26.22
C GLU A 94 -2.05 -15.73 26.76
N ALA A 95 -2.21 -17.04 27.02
CA ALA A 95 -3.48 -17.62 27.42
C ALA A 95 -4.02 -17.07 28.75
N SER A 96 -3.12 -16.68 29.67
CA SER A 96 -3.49 -16.12 30.97
C SER A 96 -4.28 -14.81 30.87
N LYS A 97 -4.14 -14.07 29.77
CA LYS A 97 -4.88 -12.82 29.51
C LYS A 97 -6.39 -13.01 29.35
N PHE A 98 -6.83 -14.24 29.10
CA PHE A 98 -8.24 -14.60 28.92
C PHE A 98 -8.83 -15.31 30.15
N THR A 99 -7.99 -15.68 31.10
CA THR A 99 -8.40 -16.36 32.35
C THR A 99 -8.35 -15.44 33.57
N GLU A 100 -7.79 -14.23 33.44
CA GLU A 100 -7.69 -13.27 34.54
C GLU A 100 -9.10 -12.75 34.91
N VAL A 101 -9.48 -12.96 36.17
CA VAL A 101 -10.82 -12.68 36.71
C VAL A 101 -11.02 -11.17 36.80
N GLY A 102 -11.77 -10.58 35.86
CA GLY A 102 -12.06 -9.15 35.82
C GLY A 102 -13.30 -8.83 34.97
N TYR A 103 -14.05 -7.81 35.41
CA TYR A 103 -15.46 -7.52 35.09
C TYR A 103 -15.81 -7.24 33.61
N VAL A 104 -14.81 -7.10 32.72
CA VAL A 104 -14.93 -7.25 31.26
C VAL A 104 -13.57 -7.75 30.75
N GLY A 105 -13.35 -9.07 30.76
CA GLY A 105 -12.10 -9.66 30.28
C GLY A 105 -11.82 -9.32 28.81
N ARG A 106 -10.55 -9.47 28.38
CA ARG A 106 -10.27 -9.45 26.92
C ARG A 106 -11.06 -10.58 26.27
N ASP A 107 -11.75 -10.24 25.20
CA ASP A 107 -12.52 -11.16 24.39
C ASP A 107 -11.59 -12.12 23.62
N VAL A 108 -11.87 -13.42 23.61
CA VAL A 108 -11.11 -14.44 22.86
C VAL A 108 -11.10 -14.12 21.37
N GLU A 109 -12.15 -13.48 20.85
CA GLU A 109 -12.21 -13.03 19.46
C GLU A 109 -11.16 -11.96 19.14
N SER A 110 -10.63 -11.24 20.15
CA SER A 110 -9.53 -10.28 19.95
C SER A 110 -8.30 -10.94 19.33
N MET A 111 -8.05 -12.23 19.57
CA MET A 111 -6.94 -12.95 18.92
C MET A 111 -7.09 -12.99 17.39
N VAL A 112 -8.33 -13.14 16.92
CA VAL A 112 -8.63 -13.16 15.47
C VAL A 112 -8.57 -11.74 14.92
N ARG A 113 -9.09 -10.75 15.65
CA ARG A 113 -9.01 -9.33 15.25
C ARG A 113 -7.54 -8.88 15.10
N ASP A 114 -6.69 -9.19 16.08
CA ASP A 114 -5.25 -8.89 16.04
C ASP A 114 -4.55 -9.59 14.85
N LEU A 115 -4.93 -10.83 14.54
CA LEU A 115 -4.39 -11.56 13.39
C LEU A 115 -4.81 -10.93 12.05
N VAL A 116 -6.06 -10.49 11.94
CA VAL A 116 -6.59 -9.80 10.75
C VAL A 116 -5.91 -8.44 10.58
N GLU A 117 -5.74 -7.67 11.65
CA GLU A 117 -5.01 -6.40 11.62
C GLU A 117 -3.56 -6.60 11.17
N SER A 118 -2.88 -7.62 11.71
CA SER A 118 -1.54 -8.02 11.25
C SER A 118 -1.51 -8.33 9.75
N ALA A 119 -2.53 -9.03 9.23
CA ALA A 119 -2.65 -9.33 7.80
C ALA A 119 -2.89 -8.07 6.95
N ILE A 120 -3.74 -7.14 7.40
CA ILE A 120 -4.00 -5.87 6.72
C ILE A 120 -2.73 -5.04 6.62
N ASN A 121 -2.00 -4.88 7.72
CA ASN A 121 -0.75 -4.13 7.75
C ASN A 121 0.31 -4.76 6.83
N MET A 122 0.39 -6.09 6.82
CA MET A 122 1.29 -6.84 5.94
C MET A 122 0.96 -6.63 4.46
N VAL A 123 -0.32 -6.62 4.08
CA VAL A 123 -0.73 -6.37 2.68
C VAL A 123 -0.53 -4.90 2.32
N ARG A 124 -0.86 -3.97 3.23
CA ARG A 124 -0.65 -2.53 3.00
C ARG A 124 0.81 -2.24 2.68
N GLY A 125 1.75 -2.74 3.47
CA GLY A 125 3.18 -2.52 3.24
C GLY A 125 3.68 -3.09 1.90
N GLU A 126 3.17 -4.25 1.48
CA GLU A 126 3.48 -4.80 0.15
C GLU A 126 2.95 -3.90 -0.98
N ARG A 127 1.68 -3.48 -0.88
CA ARG A 127 1.06 -2.59 -1.86
C ARG A 127 1.74 -1.23 -1.95
N GLU A 128 2.12 -0.67 -0.80
CA GLU A 128 2.90 0.57 -0.74
C GLU A 128 4.23 0.44 -1.48
N THR A 129 4.90 -0.70 -1.33
CA THR A 129 6.16 -0.98 -2.04
C THR A 129 5.94 -1.11 -3.55
N GLU A 130 4.88 -1.81 -3.98
CA GLU A 130 4.52 -1.95 -5.40
C GLU A 130 4.27 -0.60 -6.09
N VAL A 131 3.59 0.33 -5.41
CA VAL A 131 3.23 1.63 -6.00
C VAL A 131 4.28 2.72 -5.77
N ASN A 132 5.34 2.45 -5.01
CA ASN A 132 6.32 3.46 -4.61
C ASN A 132 6.98 4.14 -5.81
N GLU A 133 7.40 3.35 -6.82
CA GLU A 133 8.04 3.91 -8.03
C GLU A 133 7.07 4.77 -8.85
N VAL A 134 5.85 4.29 -9.04
CA VAL A 134 4.80 5.04 -9.75
C VAL A 134 4.42 6.31 -8.99
N ALA A 135 4.36 6.22 -7.66
CA ALA A 135 4.09 7.36 -6.79
C ALA A 135 5.22 8.40 -6.88
N LYS A 136 6.49 7.98 -6.83
CA LYS A 136 7.64 8.87 -7.02
C LYS A 136 7.58 9.60 -8.35
N GLN A 137 7.36 8.89 -9.46
CA GLN A 137 7.25 9.51 -10.79
C GLN A 137 6.11 10.53 -10.85
N LYS A 138 4.94 10.20 -10.31
CA LYS A 138 3.80 11.14 -10.25
C LYS A 138 4.08 12.35 -9.37
N VAL A 139 4.80 12.16 -8.27
CA VAL A 139 5.24 13.27 -7.40
C VAL A 139 6.22 14.16 -8.13
N GLU A 140 7.23 13.60 -8.81
CA GLU A 140 8.18 14.35 -9.64
C GLU A 140 7.46 15.16 -10.72
N GLU A 141 6.53 14.55 -11.45
CA GLU A 141 5.73 15.25 -12.45
C GLU A 141 4.92 16.40 -11.84
N ARG A 142 4.32 16.16 -10.66
CA ARG A 142 3.55 17.17 -9.95
C ARG A 142 4.42 18.31 -9.43
N LEU A 143 5.63 18.02 -8.95
CA LEU A 143 6.62 19.01 -8.53
C LEU A 143 7.07 19.86 -9.73
N LEU A 144 7.34 19.24 -10.88
CA LEU A 144 7.70 19.95 -12.11
C LEU A 144 6.58 20.88 -12.59
N ASP A 145 5.33 20.45 -12.50
CA ASP A 145 4.18 21.30 -12.86
C ASP A 145 4.04 22.53 -11.96
N LEU A 146 4.42 22.40 -10.67
CA LEU A 146 4.43 23.52 -9.72
C LEU A 146 5.62 24.46 -9.96
N LEU A 147 6.80 23.92 -10.28
CA LEU A 147 8.01 24.70 -10.56
C LEU A 147 7.97 25.41 -11.92
N LEU A 148 7.31 24.80 -12.91
CA LEU A 148 7.20 25.32 -14.27
C LEU A 148 5.73 25.26 -14.75
N PRO A 149 4.88 26.20 -14.32
CA PRO A 149 3.48 26.22 -14.74
C PRO A 149 3.36 26.27 -16.26
N THR A 150 2.51 25.41 -16.81
CA THR A 150 2.20 25.37 -18.25
C THR A 150 1.59 26.71 -18.69
N PRO A 151 2.17 27.40 -19.69
CA PRO A 151 1.60 28.61 -20.28
C PRO A 151 0.15 28.40 -20.75
N PRO A 152 -0.73 29.41 -20.64
CA PRO A 152 -2.13 29.30 -21.04
C PRO A 152 -2.33 29.00 -22.53
N ASP A 153 -1.43 29.46 -23.41
CA ASP A 153 -1.51 29.24 -24.87
C ASP A 153 -1.39 27.76 -25.25
N ILE A 154 -0.61 26.99 -24.48
CA ILE A 154 -0.44 25.54 -24.66
C ILE A 154 -1.66 24.79 -24.11
N LYS A 155 -2.26 25.27 -23.01
CA LYS A 155 -3.49 24.67 -22.44
C LYS A 155 -4.71 24.85 -23.35
N GLN A 156 -4.81 25.98 -24.05
CA GLN A 156 -5.92 26.26 -24.97
C GLN A 156 -5.84 25.41 -26.25
N SER A 157 -4.65 25.17 -26.77
CA SER A 157 -4.44 24.33 -27.97
C SER A 157 -4.77 22.85 -27.73
N ALA A 158 -4.59 22.34 -26.51
CA ALA A 158 -4.90 20.95 -26.16
C ALA A 158 -6.41 20.66 -26.00
N HIS A 159 -7.24 21.67 -25.74
CA HIS A 159 -8.68 21.49 -25.47
C HIS A 159 -9.59 21.71 -26.67
N ASN A 160 -9.06 22.20 -27.80
CA ASN A 160 -9.84 22.52 -29.00
C ASN A 160 -9.10 22.12 -30.29
N PRO A 161 -9.09 20.84 -30.67
CA PRO A 161 -8.45 20.40 -31.92
C PRO A 161 -9.17 20.91 -33.19
N THR A 162 -10.39 21.45 -33.07
CA THR A 162 -11.22 21.91 -34.20
C THR A 162 -11.27 23.43 -34.39
N ALA A 163 -10.62 24.22 -33.52
CA ALA A 163 -10.59 25.69 -33.64
C ALA A 163 -9.42 26.22 -34.50
N ALA A 164 -8.60 25.33 -35.06
CA ALA A 164 -7.44 25.70 -35.89
C ALA A 164 -7.81 26.26 -37.29
N ALA A 165 -9.10 26.40 -37.62
CA ALA A 165 -9.57 26.87 -38.93
C ALA A 165 -10.06 28.34 -38.94
N GLY A 166 -9.91 29.08 -37.84
CA GLY A 166 -10.45 30.44 -37.71
C GLY A 166 -9.39 31.55 -37.62
N GLY A 167 -8.90 32.01 -38.79
CA GLY A 167 -8.47 33.38 -39.11
C GLY A 167 -7.86 34.31 -38.04
N GLY A 168 -6.99 33.84 -37.16
CA GLY A 168 -6.18 34.68 -36.27
C GLY A 168 -4.82 35.00 -36.88
N ALA A 169 -4.33 36.23 -36.74
CA ALA A 169 -3.04 36.67 -37.25
C ALA A 169 -1.89 35.78 -36.71
N HIS A 170 -1.35 34.92 -37.57
CA HIS A 170 -0.21 34.07 -37.26
C HIS A 170 1.07 34.92 -37.26
N LEU A 171 1.54 35.28 -36.07
CA LEU A 171 2.85 35.91 -35.91
C LEU A 171 3.92 34.82 -36.07
N PHE A 172 4.71 34.91 -37.15
CA PHE A 172 5.77 33.96 -37.46
C PHE A 172 7.10 34.46 -36.91
N VAL A 173 7.71 33.69 -36.01
CA VAL A 173 9.03 34.00 -35.46
C VAL A 173 10.09 33.22 -36.22
N VAL A 174 11.02 33.93 -36.86
CA VAL A 174 12.13 33.35 -37.63
C VAL A 174 13.34 33.18 -36.72
N SER A 175 13.81 31.94 -36.60
CA SER A 175 15.07 31.62 -35.93
C SER A 175 16.28 31.91 -36.85
N PRO A 176 17.49 32.21 -36.33
CA PRO A 176 18.69 32.43 -37.16
C PRO A 176 19.09 31.20 -38.01
N ALA A 177 18.49 30.04 -37.77
CA ALA A 177 18.65 28.81 -38.55
C ALA A 177 17.65 28.67 -39.72
N GLY A 178 16.81 29.67 -40.00
CA GLY A 178 15.92 29.70 -41.17
C GLY A 178 14.66 28.83 -41.08
N SER A 179 14.35 28.24 -39.93
CA SER A 179 13.10 27.49 -39.73
C SER A 179 11.93 28.43 -39.40
N VAL A 180 10.86 28.33 -40.17
CA VAL A 180 9.58 29.03 -39.95
C VAL A 180 8.67 28.11 -39.13
N SER A 181 8.32 28.52 -37.92
CA SER A 181 7.41 27.79 -37.03
C SER A 181 6.38 28.77 -36.47
N SER A 182 5.15 28.30 -36.22
CA SER A 182 4.15 29.10 -35.52
C SER A 182 4.67 29.46 -34.11
N GLU A 183 4.33 30.63 -33.58
CA GLU A 183 4.71 31.02 -32.20
C GLU A 183 4.33 29.96 -31.16
N THR A 184 3.21 29.27 -31.39
CA THR A 184 2.69 28.18 -30.57
C THR A 184 3.60 26.95 -30.61
N ASP A 185 4.08 26.54 -31.79
CA ASP A 185 5.01 25.41 -31.92
C ASP A 185 6.38 25.71 -31.28
N ALA A 186 6.87 26.95 -31.45
CA ALA A 186 8.16 27.37 -30.89
C ALA A 186 8.13 27.45 -29.35
N THR A 187 7.02 27.90 -28.77
CA THR A 187 6.83 27.96 -27.31
C THR A 187 6.70 26.58 -26.68
N GLU A 188 6.01 25.64 -27.33
CA GLU A 188 5.94 24.24 -26.87
C GLU A 188 7.30 23.56 -26.85
N VAL A 189 8.10 23.70 -27.91
CA VAL A 189 9.44 23.10 -27.99
C VAL A 189 10.37 23.66 -26.90
N ARG A 190 10.29 24.98 -26.63
CA ARG A 190 11.06 25.61 -25.55
C ARG A 190 10.60 25.15 -24.17
N TYR A 191 9.29 24.97 -23.98
CA TYR A 191 8.71 24.47 -22.72
C TYR A 191 9.18 23.04 -22.43
N LYS A 192 9.11 22.12 -23.41
CA LYS A 192 9.57 20.73 -23.27
C LYS A 192 11.06 20.66 -22.89
N ARG A 193 11.92 21.41 -23.59
CA ARG A 193 13.36 21.48 -23.28
C ARG A 193 13.65 22.01 -21.87
N THR A 194 12.91 23.02 -21.43
CA THR A 194 13.07 23.59 -20.08
C THR A 194 12.62 22.59 -19.01
N ARG A 195 11.51 21.88 -19.26
CA ARG A 195 10.98 20.85 -18.37
C ARG A 195 11.95 19.68 -18.20
N GLU A 196 12.58 19.22 -19.28
CA GLU A 196 13.57 18.14 -19.23
C GLU A 196 14.83 18.54 -18.43
N LYS A 197 15.32 19.76 -18.60
CA LYS A 197 16.44 20.29 -17.80
C LYS A 197 16.09 20.39 -16.32
N LEU A 198 14.89 20.90 -15.99
CA LEU A 198 14.42 20.97 -14.60
C LEU A 198 14.23 19.58 -13.98
N LYS A 199 13.80 18.60 -14.78
CA LYS A 199 13.72 17.20 -14.33
C LYS A 199 15.10 16.68 -13.94
N GLN A 200 16.13 16.93 -14.74
CA GLN A 200 17.51 16.54 -14.39
C GLN A 200 17.98 17.23 -13.12
N LEU A 201 17.77 18.55 -12.99
CA LEU A 201 18.15 19.29 -11.78
C LEU A 201 17.42 18.84 -10.51
N LEU A 202 16.18 18.35 -10.64
CA LEU A 202 15.39 17.78 -9.55
C LEU A 202 15.89 16.38 -9.16
N ILE A 203 16.31 15.57 -10.13
CA ILE A 203 16.97 14.28 -9.87
C ILE A 203 18.34 14.49 -9.21
N ASP A 204 19.06 15.54 -9.61
CA ASP A 204 20.38 15.90 -9.07
C ASP A 204 20.29 16.57 -7.68
N GLY A 205 19.09 16.76 -7.12
CA GLY A 205 18.87 17.31 -5.78
C GLY A 205 19.19 18.81 -5.62
N GLN A 206 19.40 19.53 -6.73
CA GLN A 206 19.79 20.95 -6.69
C GLN A 206 18.62 21.89 -6.38
N LEU A 207 17.40 21.35 -6.32
CA LEU A 207 16.16 22.11 -6.13
C LEU A 207 15.47 21.80 -4.80
N ASP A 208 16.11 21.04 -3.91
CA ASP A 208 15.52 20.55 -2.66
C ASP A 208 15.25 21.69 -1.65
N GLU A 209 16.04 22.77 -1.68
CA GLU A 209 15.87 23.95 -0.81
C GLU A 209 14.79 24.94 -1.30
N ARG A 210 14.18 24.69 -2.46
CA ARG A 210 13.23 25.62 -3.07
C ARG A 210 11.83 25.41 -2.50
N GLU A 211 11.30 26.44 -1.86
CA GLU A 211 9.93 26.42 -1.32
C GLU A 211 8.87 26.37 -2.44
N ILE A 212 7.83 25.55 -2.24
CA ILE A 212 6.72 25.38 -3.18
C ILE A 212 5.39 25.39 -2.44
N GLU A 213 4.39 26.09 -2.97
CA GLU A 213 3.03 26.05 -2.41
C GLU A 213 2.28 24.83 -2.94
N ILE A 214 1.84 23.94 -2.04
CA ILE A 214 1.04 22.76 -2.38
C ILE A 214 -0.35 22.90 -1.77
N GLU A 215 -1.38 22.70 -2.59
CA GLU A 215 -2.75 22.49 -2.10
C GLU A 215 -2.93 21.03 -1.69
N VAL A 216 -2.88 20.76 -0.38
CA VAL A 216 -3.17 19.42 0.14
C VAL A 216 -4.63 19.38 0.60
N THR A 217 -5.34 18.31 0.23
CA THR A 217 -6.68 18.04 0.76
C THR A 217 -6.52 17.58 2.20
N GLN A 218 -6.72 18.49 3.15
CA GLN A 218 -6.66 18.15 4.56
C GLN A 218 -7.97 17.44 4.94
N GLN A 219 -7.90 16.16 5.31
CA GLN A 219 -9.01 15.52 6.01
C GLN A 219 -9.10 16.21 7.37
N THR A 220 -10.09 17.08 7.53
CA THR A 220 -10.40 17.66 8.84
C THR A 220 -10.74 16.53 9.79
N PRO A 221 -10.07 16.41 10.95
CA PRO A 221 -10.53 15.49 11.98
C PRO A 221 -11.96 15.91 12.34
N VAL A 222 -12.87 14.96 12.22
CA VAL A 222 -14.30 15.13 12.54
C VAL A 222 -14.42 15.41 14.03
N MET A 223 -14.30 16.69 14.41
CA MET A 223 -14.68 17.22 15.72
C MET A 223 -16.20 17.42 15.82
N PHE A 224 -16.99 16.68 15.02
CA PHE A 224 -18.46 16.76 15.04
C PHE A 224 -19.08 15.71 15.97
N ASP A 225 -18.32 14.68 16.39
CA ASP A 225 -18.77 13.66 17.35
C ASP A 225 -18.94 14.21 18.78
N MET A 226 -18.47 15.44 19.04
CA MET A 226 -18.60 16.09 20.35
C MET A 226 -19.83 17.01 20.46
N MET A 227 -20.60 17.17 19.39
CA MET A 227 -21.75 18.10 19.33
C MET A 227 -23.07 17.43 18.94
N VAL A 228 -23.14 16.09 18.92
CA VAL A 228 -24.41 15.37 18.87
C VAL A 228 -25.02 15.43 20.28
N PRO A 229 -26.15 16.12 20.49
CA PRO A 229 -26.86 16.02 21.75
C PRO A 229 -27.27 14.57 21.95
N GLN A 230 -26.89 13.95 23.07
CA GLN A 230 -27.38 12.62 23.44
C GLN A 230 -28.92 12.62 23.35
N GLY A 231 -29.48 11.95 22.34
CA GLY A 231 -30.91 11.89 22.07
C GLY A 231 -31.36 12.23 20.63
N ALA A 232 -30.45 12.47 19.69
CA ALA A 232 -30.84 12.62 18.28
C ALA A 232 -31.28 11.28 17.65
N PRO A 233 -32.34 11.27 16.81
CA PRO A 233 -32.82 10.06 16.15
C PRO A 233 -31.78 9.48 15.17
N GLU A 234 -31.64 8.15 15.15
CA GLU A 234 -30.66 7.32 14.39
C GLU A 234 -30.59 7.56 12.86
N GLY A 235 -31.37 8.50 12.31
CA GLY A 235 -31.33 8.93 10.91
C GLY A 235 -30.54 10.23 10.65
N MET A 236 -30.11 10.95 11.69
CA MET A 236 -29.31 12.19 11.56
C MET A 236 -27.84 11.92 11.20
N ASP A 237 -27.29 10.77 11.58
CA ASP A 237 -25.90 10.41 11.29
C ASP A 237 -25.66 10.24 9.78
N ASN A 238 -26.57 9.54 9.10
CA ASN A 238 -26.54 9.38 7.64
C ASN A 238 -26.77 10.71 6.90
N LEU A 239 -27.57 11.63 7.47
CA LEU A 239 -27.81 12.97 6.89
C LEU A 239 -26.56 13.85 7.03
N SER A 240 -25.86 13.75 8.16
CA SER A 240 -24.61 14.46 8.42
C SER A 240 -23.48 13.98 7.51
N GLU A 241 -23.36 12.67 7.29
CA GLU A 241 -22.36 12.07 6.41
C GLU A 241 -22.59 12.46 4.93
N MET A 242 -23.86 12.49 4.49
CA MET A 242 -24.22 12.93 3.14
C MET A 242 -23.99 14.44 2.95
N LEU A 243 -24.23 15.26 3.98
CA LEU A 243 -23.97 16.71 3.96
C LEU A 243 -22.45 17.01 3.93
N GLN A 244 -21.65 16.18 4.60
CA GLN A 244 -20.19 16.29 4.61
C GLN A 244 -19.59 16.01 3.22
N ASP A 245 -20.15 15.08 2.46
CA ASP A 245 -19.69 14.74 1.10
C ASP A 245 -20.14 15.77 0.05
N MET A 246 -21.20 16.54 0.33
CA MET A 246 -21.69 17.65 -0.50
C MET A 246 -20.92 18.97 -0.28
N LEU A 247 -20.17 19.10 0.81
CA LEU A 247 -19.39 20.29 1.12
C LEU A 247 -18.05 20.27 0.37
N PRO A 248 -17.70 21.34 -0.38
CA PRO A 248 -16.44 21.38 -1.12
C PRO A 248 -15.26 21.30 -0.15
N LYS A 249 -14.42 20.27 -0.34
CA LYS A 249 -13.23 20.03 0.49
C LYS A 249 -12.35 21.28 0.48
N ARG A 250 -12.22 21.94 1.64
CA ARG A 250 -11.39 23.13 1.82
C ARG A 250 -9.94 22.77 1.56
N LYS A 251 -9.39 23.25 0.45
CA LYS A 251 -7.96 23.14 0.15
C LYS A 251 -7.18 24.11 1.03
N LYS A 252 -6.14 23.64 1.70
CA LYS A 252 -5.26 24.49 2.50
C LYS A 252 -3.90 24.55 1.82
N LYS A 253 -3.41 25.77 1.60
CA LYS A 253 -2.04 26.01 1.12
C LYS A 253 -1.08 25.62 2.23
N ARG A 254 -0.11 24.76 1.92
CA ARG A 254 1.08 24.54 2.74
C ARG A 254 2.29 24.95 1.89
N THR A 255 3.11 25.82 2.45
CA THR A 255 4.45 26.15 1.98
C THR A 255 5.43 25.05 2.37
#